data_AF-A0A7S2TQK6-F1
#
_entry.id   AF-A0A7S2TQK6-F1
#
_cell.length_a   1.000
_cell.length_b   1.000
_cell.length_c   1.000
_cell.angle_alpha   90.00
_cell.angle_beta   90.00
_cell.angle_gamma   90.00
#
_symmetry.space_group_name_H-M   'P 1'
#
loop_
_entity.id
_entity.type
_entity.pdbx_description
1 polymer ?
#
loop_
_entity_poly.entity_id
_entity_poly.type
_entity_poly.pdbx_seq_one_letter_code
_entity_poly.pdbx_strand_id
1 'polypeptide(L)'
;SFLLLSLSRAPPIRASLGLRKTLVMKNLPWTMEIPKLQQVLVEDMKNRGLAPLKPGDVRVVAHRGGPRNLPEGRGVQWHWGDAEMKFASERELERAFESYSSIPLRIEGYENDGREPAVHIVDSTAAPQDPNDN
;
A
#
# COMPACT_ATOMS: atom_id res chain seq x y z
N SER A 1 34.93 38.72 -33.22
CA SER A 1 34.53 38.63 -31.81
C SER A 1 33.74 37.33 -31.60
N PHE A 2 34.21 36.43 -30.74
CA PHE A 2 33.55 35.17 -30.40
C PHE A 2 33.01 35.24 -28.96
N LEU A 3 31.72 34.99 -28.76
CA LEU A 3 31.07 34.96 -27.45
C LEU A 3 31.19 33.54 -26.86
N LEU A 4 32.08 33.34 -25.89
CA LEU A 4 32.24 32.08 -25.16
C LEU A 4 31.20 32.03 -24.02
N LEU A 5 30.14 31.26 -24.21
CA LEU A 5 29.16 30.95 -23.18
C LEU A 5 29.83 30.11 -22.08
N SER A 6 29.99 30.73 -20.92
CA SER A 6 30.51 30.11 -19.71
C SER A 6 29.50 29.07 -19.20
N LEU A 7 29.87 27.79 -19.27
CA LEU A 7 29.15 26.69 -18.65
C LEU A 7 29.30 26.79 -17.11
N SER A 8 28.41 27.54 -16.48
CA SER A 8 28.17 27.41 -15.04
C SER A 8 27.69 25.98 -14.78
N ARG A 9 28.47 25.25 -13.96
CA ARG A 9 28.13 23.90 -13.48
C ARG A 9 26.76 23.93 -12.82
N ALA A 10 25.73 23.41 -13.49
CA ALA A 10 24.50 23.04 -12.82
C ALA A 10 24.85 21.92 -11.82
N PRO A 11 24.49 22.03 -10.53
CA PRO A 11 24.67 20.93 -9.58
C PRO A 11 23.93 19.70 -10.13
N PRO A 12 24.50 18.49 -10.03
CA PRO A 12 23.81 17.28 -10.45
C PRO A 12 22.49 17.22 -9.69
N ILE A 13 21.38 17.34 -10.42
CA ILE A 13 20.04 17.13 -9.90
C ILE A 13 20.05 15.70 -9.40
N ARG A 14 20.20 15.52 -8.08
CA ARG A 14 19.89 14.25 -7.41
C ARG A 14 18.40 14.09 -7.59
N ALA A 15 18.00 13.47 -8.70
CA ALA A 15 16.69 12.89 -8.83
C ALA A 15 16.50 12.05 -7.57
N SER A 16 15.58 12.48 -6.70
CA SER A 16 15.13 11.64 -5.62
C SER A 16 14.60 10.38 -6.30
N LEU A 17 15.38 9.30 -6.24
CA LEU A 17 14.88 7.96 -6.48
C LEU A 17 13.82 7.73 -5.40
N GLY A 18 12.62 8.26 -5.62
CA GLY A 18 11.46 7.95 -4.82
C GLY A 18 11.32 6.44 -4.80
N LEU A 19 11.03 5.91 -3.62
CA LEU A 19 10.89 4.48 -3.41
C LEU A 19 9.94 3.89 -4.46
N ARG A 20 10.44 2.94 -5.26
CA ARG A 20 9.66 2.31 -6.34
C ARG A 20 8.78 1.17 -5.82
N LYS A 21 9.11 0.66 -4.63
CA LYS A 21 8.45 -0.49 -4.02
C LYS A 21 7.34 -0.03 -3.08
N THR A 22 6.23 -0.74 -3.10
CA THR A 22 5.05 -0.51 -2.25
C THR A 22 4.69 -1.81 -1.57
N LEU A 23 4.32 -1.75 -0.29
CA LEU A 23 3.78 -2.92 0.41
C LEU A 23 2.28 -2.99 0.13
N VAL A 24 1.82 -4.11 -0.42
CA VAL A 24 0.41 -4.38 -0.65
C VAL A 24 -0.07 -5.40 0.35
N MET A 25 -1.06 -5.03 1.14
CA MET A 25 -1.76 -5.93 2.05
C MET A 25 -3.08 -6.34 1.43
N LYS A 26 -3.33 -7.65 1.33
CA LYS A 26 -4.50 -8.26 0.74
C LYS A 26 -5.40 -8.88 1.80
N ASN A 27 -6.63 -9.20 1.40
CA ASN A 27 -7.64 -9.86 2.22
C ASN A 27 -8.00 -9.05 3.48
N LEU A 28 -8.01 -7.71 3.39
CA LEU A 28 -8.48 -6.88 4.48
C LEU A 28 -10.01 -6.94 4.60
N PRO A 29 -10.56 -6.57 5.78
CA PRO A 29 -11.99 -6.61 5.98
C PRO A 29 -12.73 -5.68 5.02
N TRP A 30 -13.57 -6.29 4.20
CA TRP A 30 -14.47 -5.63 3.25
C TRP A 30 -15.67 -4.93 3.89
N THR A 31 -15.91 -5.19 5.17
CA THR A 31 -16.99 -4.59 5.95
C THR A 31 -16.60 -3.29 6.67
N MET A 32 -15.32 -2.87 6.56
CA MET A 32 -14.78 -1.70 7.24
C MET A 32 -14.71 -0.48 6.31
N GLU A 33 -15.09 0.69 6.82
CA GLU A 33 -14.92 1.95 6.09
C GLU A 33 -13.45 2.27 5.83
N ILE A 34 -13.14 2.82 4.64
CA ILE A 34 -11.76 3.14 4.22
C ILE A 34 -11.01 3.99 5.27
N PRO A 35 -11.56 5.11 5.78
CA PRO A 35 -10.84 5.93 6.78
C PRO A 35 -10.56 5.15 8.06
N LYS A 36 -11.48 4.27 8.46
CA LYS A 36 -11.30 3.45 9.66
C LYS A 36 -10.22 2.39 9.44
N LEU A 37 -10.19 1.76 8.27
CA LEU A 37 -9.16 0.79 7.90
C LEU A 37 -7.77 1.42 7.85
N GLN A 38 -7.65 2.63 7.28
CA GLN A 38 -6.40 3.38 7.30
C GLN A 38 -5.92 3.66 8.73
N GLN A 39 -6.82 4.06 9.63
CA GLN A 39 -6.48 4.28 11.05
C GLN A 39 -5.99 3.00 11.71
N VAL A 40 -6.70 1.88 11.53
CA VAL A 40 -6.32 0.57 12.10
C VAL A 40 -4.92 0.16 11.63
N LEU A 41 -4.62 0.30 10.34
CA LEU A 41 -3.30 -0.03 9.79
C LEU A 41 -2.19 0.86 10.38
N VAL A 42 -2.44 2.17 10.48
CA VAL A 42 -1.49 3.13 11.07
C VAL A 42 -1.24 2.82 12.56
N GLU A 43 -2.29 2.52 13.31
CA GLU A 43 -2.19 2.16 14.73
C GLU A 43 -1.46 0.82 14.94
N ASP A 44 -1.79 -0.20 14.14
CA ASP A 44 -1.14 -1.51 14.22
C ASP A 44 0.36 -1.42 13.91
N MET A 45 0.75 -0.66 12.89
CA MET A 45 2.17 -0.43 12.60
C MET A 45 2.91 0.26 13.75
N LYS A 46 2.28 1.26 14.37
CA LYS A 46 2.83 1.94 15.55
C LYS A 46 2.98 0.96 16.72
N ASN A 47 1.99 0.10 16.95
CA ASN A 47 2.01 -0.90 18.02
C ASN A 47 3.11 -1.95 17.81
N ARG A 48 3.43 -2.26 16.55
CA ARG A 48 4.54 -3.16 16.17
C ARG A 48 5.92 -2.50 16.24
N GLY A 49 6.01 -1.21 16.56
CA GLY A 49 7.26 -0.45 16.53
C GLY A 49 7.84 -0.28 15.13
N LEU A 50 6.99 -0.37 14.09
CA LEU A 50 7.36 -0.08 12.72
C LEU A 50 7.36 1.44 12.48
N ALA A 51 7.96 1.86 11.37
CA ALA A 51 7.95 3.27 10.98
C ALA A 51 6.50 3.77 10.88
N PRO A 52 6.15 4.89 11.54
CA PRO A 52 4.79 5.39 11.55
C PRO A 52 4.40 5.86 10.15
N LEU A 53 3.39 5.21 9.55
CA LEU A 53 2.76 5.71 8.33
C LEU A 53 1.77 6.83 8.66
N LYS A 54 1.62 7.79 7.75
CA LYS A 54 0.50 8.73 7.80
C LYS A 54 -0.69 8.11 7.09
N PRO A 55 -1.93 8.49 7.42
CA PRO A 55 -3.11 8.01 6.68
C PRO A 55 -3.02 8.25 5.16
N GLY A 56 -2.36 9.33 4.72
CA GLY A 56 -2.12 9.61 3.30
C GLY A 56 -1.10 8.70 2.60
N ASP A 57 -0.29 7.96 3.37
CA ASP A 57 0.66 6.97 2.85
C ASP A 57 0.00 5.60 2.64
N VAL A 58 -1.23 5.42 3.15
CA VAL A 58 -2.04 4.21 3.03
C VAL A 58 -3.16 4.45 2.03
N ARG A 59 -3.07 3.84 0.86
CA ARG A 59 -4.13 3.87 -0.15
C ARG A 59 -4.90 2.56 -0.11
N VAL A 60 -6.15 2.63 0.35
CA VAL A 60 -7.06 1.48 0.28
C VAL A 60 -7.64 1.43 -1.13
N VAL A 61 -7.38 0.35 -1.84
CA VAL A 61 -7.95 0.06 -3.15
C VAL A 61 -9.19 -0.79 -2.91
N ALA A 62 -10.32 -0.30 -3.38
CA ALA A 62 -11.58 -1.01 -3.36
C ALA A 62 -11.80 -1.74 -4.68
N HIS A 63 -11.77 -3.07 -4.70
CA HIS A 63 -12.17 -3.81 -5.90
C HIS A 63 -13.70 -3.90 -5.99
N ARG A 64 -14.25 -3.65 -7.18
CA ARG A 64 -15.65 -3.98 -7.49
C ARG A 64 -15.75 -5.48 -7.68
N GLY A 65 -16.34 -6.21 -6.72
CA GLY A 65 -16.56 -7.64 -6.94
C GLY A 65 -16.97 -8.53 -5.77
N GLY A 66 -17.61 -8.00 -4.70
CA GLY A 66 -18.08 -8.73 -3.48
C GLY A 66 -18.51 -10.16 -3.72
N PRO A 67 -18.29 -11.14 -2.80
CA PRO A 67 -19.19 -12.28 -2.72
C PRO A 67 -20.60 -11.77 -3.00
N ARG A 68 -21.23 -12.29 -4.07
CA ARG A 68 -22.47 -11.75 -4.66
C ARG A 68 -23.67 -11.76 -3.69
N ASN A 69 -23.46 -12.15 -2.44
CA ASN A 69 -24.46 -12.47 -1.42
C ASN A 69 -24.32 -11.61 -0.15
N LEU A 70 -23.81 -10.38 -0.23
CA LEU A 70 -23.99 -9.46 0.89
C LEU A 70 -25.40 -8.88 0.88
N PRO A 71 -26.06 -8.76 2.06
CA PRO A 71 -27.28 -7.99 2.16
C PRO A 71 -27.00 -6.54 1.76
N GLU A 72 -27.58 -6.10 0.65
CA GLU A 72 -27.52 -4.71 0.19
C GLU A 72 -28.28 -3.81 1.19
N GLY A 73 -27.55 -3.32 2.19
CA GLY A 73 -28.01 -2.21 3.03
C GLY A 73 -27.97 -0.91 2.22
N ARG A 74 -29.07 -0.16 2.19
CA ARG A 74 -29.13 1.14 1.50
C ARG A 74 -27.99 2.05 1.96
N GLY A 75 -27.08 2.39 1.04
CA GLY A 75 -26.03 3.38 1.27
C GLY A 75 -24.65 2.84 1.68
N VAL A 76 -24.46 1.52 1.80
CA VAL A 76 -23.15 0.95 2.15
C VAL A 76 -22.43 0.48 0.89
N GLN A 77 -21.35 1.18 0.50
CA GLN A 77 -20.44 0.70 -0.54
C GLN A 77 -19.42 -0.24 0.09
N TRP A 78 -19.61 -1.54 -0.09
CA TRP A 78 -18.66 -2.57 0.36
C TRP A 78 -17.45 -2.60 -0.58
N HIS A 79 -16.25 -2.62 0.00
CA HIS A 79 -15.00 -2.48 -0.73
C HIS A 79 -14.06 -3.63 -0.37
N TRP A 80 -13.52 -4.35 -1.35
CA TRP A 80 -12.47 -5.35 -1.08
C TRP A 80 -11.21 -4.57 -0.82
N GLY A 81 -10.77 -4.49 0.44
CA GLY A 81 -9.62 -3.68 0.78
C GLY A 81 -8.34 -4.42 0.47
N ASP A 82 -7.72 -4.16 -0.68
CA ASP A 82 -6.27 -4.20 -0.70
C ASP A 82 -5.79 -2.85 -0.13
N ALA A 83 -4.74 -2.84 0.69
CA ALA A 83 -4.10 -1.59 1.11
C ALA A 83 -2.69 -1.52 0.56
N GLU A 84 -2.45 -0.48 -0.24
CA GLU A 84 -1.13 -0.09 -0.69
C GLU A 84 -0.52 0.86 0.35
N MET A 85 0.65 0.54 0.86
CA MET A 85 1.36 1.33 1.86
C MET A 85 2.71 1.79 1.31
N LYS A 86 2.90 3.11 1.32
CA LYS A 86 4.14 3.76 0.86
C LYS A 86 5.04 4.06 2.05
N PHE A 87 6.32 3.74 1.90
CA PHE A 87 7.32 3.92 2.94
C PHE A 87 8.35 4.96 2.52
N ALA A 88 8.99 5.61 3.50
CA ALA A 88 10.04 6.58 3.23
C ALA A 88 11.34 5.89 2.77
N SER A 89 11.58 4.66 3.21
CA SER A 89 12.77 3.87 2.83
C SER A 89 12.44 2.39 2.58
N GLU A 90 13.30 1.74 1.79
CA GLU A 90 13.18 0.30 1.47
C GLU A 90 13.35 -0.55 2.71
N ARG A 91 14.26 -0.14 3.60
CA ARG A 91 14.48 -0.79 4.90
C ARG A 91 13.23 -0.81 5.76
N GLU A 92 12.43 0.26 5.76
CA GLU A 92 11.18 0.29 6.53
C GLU A 92 10.12 -0.59 5.91
N LEU A 93 10.04 -0.62 4.58
CA LEU A 93 9.16 -1.50 3.83
C LEU A 93 9.48 -2.97 4.08
N GLU A 94 10.75 -3.36 4.03
CA GLU A 94 11.21 -4.73 4.31
C GLU A 94 10.88 -5.14 5.75
N ARG A 95 11.14 -4.26 6.73
CA ARG A 95 10.79 -4.54 8.13
C ARG A 95 9.29 -4.71 8.34
N ALA A 96 8.48 -3.91 7.65
CA ALA A 96 7.03 -4.06 7.70
C ALA A 96 6.60 -5.39 7.05
N PHE A 97 7.14 -5.73 5.89
CA PHE A 97 6.89 -7.00 5.22
C PHE A 97 7.25 -8.20 6.09
N GLU A 98 8.43 -8.22 6.70
CA GLU A 98 8.88 -9.28 7.61
C GLU A 98 7.96 -9.40 8.84
N SER A 99 7.57 -8.27 9.43
CA SER A 99 6.68 -8.25 10.59
C SER A 99 5.31 -8.83 10.27
N TYR A 100 4.71 -8.42 9.15
CA TYR A 100 3.39 -8.91 8.74
C TYR A 100 3.40 -10.33 8.20
N SER A 101 4.51 -10.76 7.59
CA SER A 101 4.67 -12.16 7.16
C SER A 101 4.83 -13.11 8.34
N SER A 102 5.43 -12.64 9.44
CA SER A 102 5.64 -13.45 10.65
C SER A 102 4.41 -13.47 11.56
N ILE A 103 3.74 -12.31 11.69
CA ILE A 103 2.56 -12.14 12.52
C ILE A 103 1.50 -11.43 11.66
N PRO A 104 0.58 -12.19 11.03
CA PRO A 104 -0.48 -11.62 10.21
C PRO A 104 -1.30 -10.58 10.97
N LEU A 105 -1.83 -9.60 10.25
CA LEU A 105 -2.75 -8.64 10.82
C LEU A 105 -4.02 -9.36 11.30
N ARG A 106 -4.48 -9.05 12.51
CA ARG A 106 -5.75 -9.55 13.04
C ARG A 106 -6.64 -8.38 13.39
N ILE A 107 -7.80 -8.32 12.77
CA ILE A 107 -8.82 -7.31 13.04
C ILE A 107 -10.06 -8.06 13.52
N GLU A 108 -10.34 -7.98 14.83
CA GLU A 108 -11.48 -8.66 15.44
C GLU A 108 -12.80 -7.96 15.11
N GLY A 109 -13.87 -8.73 14.97
CA GLY A 109 -15.23 -8.20 14.79
C GLY A 109 -15.57 -7.78 13.36
N TYR A 110 -14.72 -8.10 12.37
CA TYR A 110 -14.98 -7.79 10.97
C TYR A 110 -14.88 -9.04 10.10
N GLU A 111 -15.83 -9.18 9.17
CA GLU A 111 -15.79 -10.25 8.19
C GLU A 111 -14.66 -9.98 7.18
N ASN A 112 -13.98 -11.04 6.79
CA ASN A 112 -13.12 -11.11 5.62
C ASN A 112 -13.65 -12.22 4.68
N ASP A 113 -12.98 -12.46 3.57
CA ASP A 113 -13.35 -13.49 2.59
C ASP A 113 -12.99 -14.92 3.03
N GLY A 114 -12.76 -15.14 4.32
CA GLY A 114 -12.27 -16.40 4.89
C GLY A 114 -10.77 -16.61 4.71
N ARG A 115 -10.04 -15.68 4.09
CA ARG A 115 -8.58 -15.72 3.96
C ARG A 115 -7.93 -14.79 4.98
N GLU A 116 -6.81 -15.23 5.53
CA GLU A 116 -6.01 -14.39 6.43
C GLU A 116 -5.40 -13.20 5.65
N PRO A 117 -5.24 -12.03 6.29
CA PRO A 117 -4.52 -10.92 5.71
C PRO A 117 -3.11 -11.33 5.30
N ALA A 118 -2.75 -11.05 4.05
CA ALA A 118 -1.45 -11.41 3.47
C ALA A 118 -0.74 -10.16 2.96
N VAL A 119 0.59 -10.18 2.95
CA VAL A 119 1.39 -9.04 2.46
C VAL A 119 2.30 -9.45 1.30
N HIS A 120 2.47 -8.54 0.36
CA HIS A 120 3.37 -8.69 -0.79
C HIS A 120 4.05 -7.36 -1.10
N ILE A 121 5.28 -7.40 -1.62
CA ILE A 121 5.96 -6.20 -2.12
C ILE A 121 5.73 -6.13 -3.63
N VAL A 122 5.24 -4.99 -4.10
CA VAL A 122 5.07 -4.71 -5.53
C VAL A 122 6.06 -3.63 -5.94
N ASP A 123 6.82 -3.90 -7.00
CA ASP A 123 7.67 -2.90 -7.63
C ASP A 123 6.87 -2.15 -8.69
N SER A 124 6.68 -0.84 -8.48
CA SER A 124 5.94 0.05 -9.37
C SER A 124 6.66 0.29 -10.71
N THR A 125 7.84 -0.29 -10.92
CA THR A 125 8.59 -0.21 -12.18
C THR A 125 8.59 -1.48 -13.02
N ALA A 126 7.92 -2.54 -12.56
CA ALA A 126 7.57 -3.62 -13.47
C ALA A 126 6.60 -3.04 -14.52
N ALA A 127 7.02 -3.02 -15.79
CA ALA A 127 6.13 -2.71 -16.91
C ALA A 127 4.84 -3.54 -16.76
N PRO A 128 3.65 -3.01 -17.13
CA PRO A 128 2.41 -3.78 -17.07
C PRO A 128 2.67 -5.15 -17.69
N GLN A 129 2.51 -6.21 -16.90
CA GLN A 129 2.71 -7.56 -17.40
C GLN A 129 1.74 -7.73 -18.55
N ASP A 130 2.26 -7.99 -19.75
CA ASP A 130 1.44 -8.24 -20.92
C ASP A 130 0.52 -9.41 -20.56
N PRO A 131 -0.81 -9.22 -20.53
CA PRO A 131 -1.74 -10.26 -20.12
C PRO A 131 -1.73 -11.49 -21.05
N ASN A 132 -0.94 -11.47 -22.14
CA ASN A 132 -0.82 -12.54 -23.11
C ASN A 132 0.52 -13.31 -23.06
N ASP A 133 1.42 -13.02 -22.12
CA ASP A 133 2.67 -13.78 -21.97
C ASP A 133 2.43 -14.94 -20.98
N ASN A 134 1.82 -16.02 -21.47
CA ASN A 134 1.50 -17.25 -20.74
C ASN A 134 1.90 -18.48 -21.57
#